data_AF-A0A842K2P9-F1
#
_entry.id   AF-A0A842K2P9-F1
#
_cell.length_a   1.000
_cell.length_b   1.000
_cell.length_c   1.000
_cell.angle_alpha   90.00
_cell.angle_beta   90.00
_cell.angle_gamma   90.00
#
_symmetry.space_group_name_H-M   'P 1'
#
loop_
_entity.id
_entity.type
_entity.pdbx_description
1 polymer ?
#
loop_
_entity_poly.entity_id
_entity_poly.type
_entity_poly.pdbx_seq_one_letter_code
_entity_poly.pdbx_strand_id
1 'polypeptide(L)' 'MTIHANGIHTDDERDAWNLHEAGLSWTQVGREIGCTESAARAFASAYQQRTDAAAGENQGALF' A
#
# COMPACT_ATOMS: atom_id res chain seq x y z
N MET A 1 -18.45 20.16 0.91
CA MET A 1 -17.96 18.76 0.89
C MET A 1 -16.80 18.70 -0.09
N THR A 2 -15.61 19.06 0.39
CA THR A 2 -14.37 19.01 -0.39
C THR A 2 -13.84 17.58 -0.37
N ILE A 3 -14.02 16.90 -1.49
CA ILE A 3 -13.41 15.63 -1.84
C ILE A 3 -11.88 15.77 -1.73
N HIS A 4 -11.31 15.11 -0.72
CA HIS A 4 -9.88 15.02 -0.47
C HIS A 4 -9.23 14.08 -1.51
N ALA A 5 -9.12 14.53 -2.77
CA ALA A 5 -8.54 13.75 -3.86
C ALA A 5 -6.99 13.66 -3.82
N ASN A 6 -6.35 13.98 -2.68
CA ASN A 6 -4.88 14.07 -2.59
C ASN A 6 -4.25 13.12 -1.55
N GLY A 7 -5.04 12.26 -0.90
CA GLY A 7 -4.57 11.25 0.06
C GLY A 7 -4.88 9.80 -0.33
N ILE A 8 -5.69 9.60 -1.38
CA ILE A 8 -6.31 8.32 -1.73
C ILE A 8 -5.26 7.25 -2.06
N HIS A 9 -4.20 7.60 -2.80
CA HIS A 9 -3.19 6.61 -3.21
C HIS A 9 -2.47 5.96 -2.03
N THR A 10 -2.05 6.73 -1.02
CA THR A 10 -1.32 6.18 0.14
C THR A 10 -2.21 5.35 1.07
N ASP A 11 -3.50 5.70 1.15
CA ASP A 11 -4.46 4.93 1.93
C ASP A 11 -4.79 3.62 1.21
N ASP A 12 -5.04 3.67 -0.10
CA ASP A 12 -5.28 2.50 -0.95
C ASP A 12 -4.09 1.53 -0.98
N GLU A 13 -2.85 2.06 -1.02
CA GLU A 13 -1.64 1.25 -0.99
C GLU A 13 -1.48 0.49 0.34
N ARG A 14 -1.77 1.18 1.43
CA ARG A 14 -1.68 0.63 2.79
C ARG A 14 -2.82 -0.34 3.06
N ASP A 15 -4.02 -0.05 2.59
CA ASP A 15 -5.19 -0.90 2.68
C ASP A 15 -5.00 -2.18 1.85
N ALA A 16 -4.45 -2.05 0.63
CA ALA A 16 -4.09 -3.19 -0.21
C ALA A 16 -3.09 -4.14 0.48
N TRP A 17 -2.06 -3.58 1.12
CA TRP A 17 -1.08 -4.35 1.88
C TRP A 17 -1.71 -5.03 3.10
N ASN A 18 -2.54 -4.31 3.85
CA ASN A 18 -3.15 -4.81 5.08
C ASN A 18 -4.18 -5.91 4.81
N LEU A 19 -5.00 -5.77 3.76
CA LEU A 19 -5.93 -6.81 3.32
C LEU A 19 -5.17 -8.07 2.86
N HIS A 20 -4.03 -7.91 2.19
CA HIS A 20 -3.19 -9.05 1.83
C HIS A 20 -2.61 -9.77 3.06
N GLU A 21 -2.09 -9.02 4.03
CA GLU A 21 -1.61 -9.55 5.31
C GLU A 21 -2.72 -10.24 6.11
N ALA A 22 -3.98 -9.79 5.98
CA ALA A 22 -5.15 -10.47 6.54
C ALA A 22 -5.49 -11.80 5.84
N GLY A 23 -4.76 -12.16 4.77
CA GLY A 23 -4.90 -13.41 4.02
C GLY A 23 -5.77 -13.31 2.78
N LEU A 24 -6.17 -12.11 2.35
CA LEU A 24 -6.94 -11.94 1.12
C LEU A 24 -6.05 -12.09 -0.12
N SER A 25 -6.63 -12.67 -1.18
CA SER A 25 -5.99 -12.74 -2.49
C SER A 25 -6.02 -11.38 -3.18
N TRP A 26 -4.98 -11.08 -3.98
CA TRP A 26 -4.87 -9.82 -4.73
C TRP A 26 -6.09 -9.49 -5.60
N THR A 27 -6.77 -10.51 -6.12
CA THR A 27 -8.02 -10.35 -6.88
C THR A 27 -9.16 -9.76 -6.03
N GLN A 28 -9.23 -10.16 -4.75
CA GLN A 28 -10.24 -9.71 -3.79
C GLN A 28 -9.91 -8.30 -3.27
N VAL A 29 -8.63 -8.07 -2.96
CA VAL A 29 -8.11 -6.75 -2.60
C VAL A 29 -8.40 -5.73 -3.71
N GLY A 30 -8.12 -6.08 -4.97
CA GLY A 30 -8.44 -5.23 -6.11
C GLY A 30 -9.94 -4.95 -6.24
N ARG A 31 -10.80 -5.93 -5.96
CA ARG A 31 -12.26 -5.71 -5.96
C ARG A 31 -12.73 -4.77 -4.85
N GLU A 32 -12.13 -4.81 -3.67
CA GLU A 32 -12.50 -3.91 -2.57
C GLU A 32 -12.05 -2.47 -2.83
N ILE A 33 -10.85 -2.29 -3.40
CA ILE A 33 -10.28 -0.97 -3.71
C ILE A 33 -10.83 -0.43 -5.06
N GLY A 34 -11.45 -1.28 -5.87
CA GLY A 34 -11.93 -0.93 -7.21
C GLY A 34 -10.81 -0.85 -8.26
N CYS A 35 -9.70 -1.57 -8.03
CA CYS A 35 -8.55 -1.65 -8.93
C CYS A 35 -8.35 -3.07 -9.49
N THR A 36 -7.51 -3.19 -10.52
CA THR A 36 -7.16 -4.51 -11.08
C THR A 36 -6.18 -5.23 -10.15
N GLU A 37 -6.14 -6.56 -10.20
CA GLU A 37 -5.17 -7.35 -9.42
C GLU A 37 -3.73 -6.88 -9.63
N SER A 38 -3.36 -6.56 -10.87
CA SER A 38 -2.04 -6.03 -11.21
C SER A 38 -1.75 -4.69 -10.54
N ALA A 39 -2.77 -3.81 -10.42
CA ALA A 39 -2.65 -2.55 -9.71
C ALA A 39 -2.52 -2.78 -8.20
N ALA A 40 -3.33 -3.65 -7.59
CA ALA A 40 -3.22 -4.01 -6.17
C ALA A 40 -1.81 -4.53 -5.81
N ARG A 41 -1.23 -5.38 -6.66
CA ARG A 41 0.14 -5.87 -6.49
C ARG A 41 1.19 -4.78 -6.64
N ALA A 42 1.00 -3.86 -7.59
CA ALA A 42 1.91 -2.72 -7.77
C ALA A 42 1.88 -1.78 -6.55
N PHE A 43 0.69 -1.50 -6.02
CA PHE A 43 0.49 -0.70 -4.80
C PHE A 43 1.16 -1.32 -3.57
N ALA A 44 0.95 -2.62 -3.34
CA ALA A 44 1.62 -3.34 -2.27
C ALA A 44 3.15 -3.30 -2.40
N SER A 45 3.69 -3.46 -3.62
CA SER A 45 5.13 -3.37 -3.86
C SER A 45 5.68 -1.97 -3.63
N ALA A 46 4.94 -0.93 -4.01
CA ALA A 46 5.32 0.47 -3.75
C ALA A 46 5.31 0.80 -2.25
N TYR A 47 4.30 0.32 -1.51
CA TYR A 47 4.23 0.44 -0.05
C TYR A 47 5.42 -0.25 0.64
N GLN A 48 5.75 -1.47 0.20
CA GLN A 48 6.90 -2.21 0.73
C GLN A 48 8.22 -1.48 0.45
N GLN A 49 8.43 -0.96 -0.76
CA GLN A 49 9.63 -0.19 -1.10
C GLN A 49 9.78 1.07 -0.26
N ARG A 50 8.68 1.80 -0.01
CA ARG A 50 8.69 2.96 0.90
C ARG A 50 8.98 2.57 2.35
N THR A 51 8.41 1.46 2.81
CA THR A 51 8.62 0.96 4.18
C THR A 51 10.05 0.47 4.39
N ASP A 52 10.61 -0.25 3.42
CA ASP A 52 12.00 -0.71 3.42
C ASP A 52 12.98 0.46 3.34
N ALA A 53 12.71 1.45 2.48
CA ALA A 53 13.50 2.68 2.42
C ALA A 53 13.45 3.46 3.75
N ALA A 54 12.26 3.61 4.33
CA ALA A 54 12.11 4.26 5.64
C ALA A 54 12.77 3.45 6.77
N ALA A 55 12.73 2.12 6.71
CA ALA A 55 13.41 1.25 7.67
C ALA A 55 14.94 1.33 7.52
N GLY A 56 15.44 1.42 6.29
CA GLY A 56 16.87 1.58 5.98
C GLY A 56 17.41 2.94 6.41
N GLU A 57 16.67 4.03 6.20
CA GLU A 57 17.03 5.35 6.70
C GLU A 57 17.00 5.40 8.24
N ASN A 58 16.04 4.73 8.88
CA ASN A 58 15.93 4.68 10.34
C ASN A 58 17.02 3.80 10.99
N GLN A 59 17.57 2.81 10.28
CA GLN A 59 18.74 2.05 10.75
C GLN A 59 20.05 2.84 10.68
N GLY A 60 20.17 3.82 9.78
CA GLY A 60 21.35 4.69 9.68
C GLY A 60 21.47 5.73 10.80
N ALA A 61 20.36 6.09 11.45
CA ALA A 61 20.33 7.08 12.54
C ALA A 61 20.64 6.47 13.93
N LEU A 62 20.88 5.15 14.02
CA LEU A 62 21.18 4.46 15.27
C LEU A 62 22.68 4.33 15.60
N PHE A 63 23.56 5.00 14.84
CA PHE A 63 25.01 4.98 15.08
C PHE A 63 25.63 6.38 15.11
#